data_AF-A0A829BP73-F1
#
_entry.id   AF-A0A829BP73-F1
#
_cell.length_a   1.000
_cell.length_b   1.000
_cell.length_c   1.000
_cell.angle_alpha   90.00
_cell.angle_beta   90.00
_cell.angle_gamma   90.00
#
_symmetry.space_group_name_H-M   'P 1'
#
loop_
_entity.id
_entity.type
_entity.pdbx_description
1 polymer ?
#
loop_
_entity_poly.entity_id
_entity_poly.type
_entity_poly.pdbx_seq_one_letter_code
_entity_poly.pdbx_strand_id
1 'polypeptide(L)'
;MVSTIISGRGVYKLSDVALKDYPEIADIQSKGHKFDVGSSAFKILKDIIYFEDKPKTDKDYVQILGLLQSARVRYWIAKDYLITPESFYKYKVFIPKSGGSGAIGEKESTVLIGEPVIGIPNEGATETFLSIGTFETEGEAKSALKYIKGKFARTMLGILKITQDNTRDKWKYVPLQDFTSNSDIDWSKSIPEIDQQLYRKYGLSKDEIDFIEEKVKTME
;
A
#
# COMPACT_ATOMS: atom_id res chain seq x y z
N MET A 1 -6.38 1.65 15.41
CA MET A 1 -5.06 1.10 15.02
C MET A 1 -4.97 1.12 13.51
N VAL A 2 -3.79 1.27 12.90
CA VAL A 2 -3.67 1.35 11.44
C VAL A 2 -4.27 0.12 10.74
N SER A 3 -4.19 -1.07 11.36
CA SER A 3 -4.86 -2.29 10.89
C SER A 3 -6.35 -2.14 10.56
N THR A 4 -7.08 -1.20 11.20
CA THR A 4 -8.53 -1.00 10.93
C THR A 4 -8.80 -0.28 9.62
N ILE A 5 -7.80 0.35 9.02
CA ILE A 5 -7.92 1.09 7.75
C ILE A 5 -7.11 0.46 6.62
N ILE A 6 -6.56 -0.75 6.81
CA ILE A 6 -5.86 -1.47 5.75
C ILE A 6 -6.83 -2.35 4.96
N SER A 7 -6.88 -2.21 3.65
CA SER A 7 -7.55 -3.14 2.74
C SER A 7 -6.53 -3.97 1.95
N GLY A 8 -6.81 -5.26 1.73
CA GLY A 8 -5.81 -6.22 1.25
C GLY A 8 -6.24 -7.05 0.05
N ARG A 9 -5.89 -8.33 0.08
CA ARG A 9 -6.13 -9.31 -0.99
C ARG A 9 -7.60 -9.34 -1.42
N GLY A 10 -7.86 -9.47 -2.72
CA GLY A 10 -9.19 -9.69 -3.28
C GLY A 10 -10.15 -8.50 -3.26
N VAL A 11 -9.67 -7.29 -2.94
CA VAL A 11 -10.51 -6.07 -2.96
C VAL A 11 -10.77 -5.58 -4.39
N TYR A 12 -9.82 -5.80 -5.30
CA TYR A 12 -9.98 -5.57 -6.74
C TYR A 12 -10.26 -6.91 -7.43
N LYS A 13 -11.29 -6.94 -8.26
CA LYS A 13 -11.64 -8.10 -9.08
C LYS A 13 -11.93 -7.68 -10.52
N LEU A 14 -11.70 -8.59 -11.46
CA LEU A 14 -12.24 -8.46 -12.81
C LEU A 14 -13.77 -8.58 -12.74
N SER A 15 -14.46 -7.85 -13.61
CA SER A 15 -15.90 -7.92 -13.76
C SER A 15 -16.31 -9.04 -14.74
N ASP A 16 -17.59 -9.39 -14.75
CA ASP A 16 -18.14 -10.28 -15.77
C ASP A 16 -18.01 -9.71 -17.19
N VAL A 17 -17.97 -8.38 -17.34
CA VAL A 17 -17.76 -7.71 -18.64
C VAL A 17 -16.40 -8.10 -19.21
N ALA A 18 -15.35 -8.12 -18.39
CA ALA A 18 -14.02 -8.52 -18.83
C ALA A 18 -14.00 -9.95 -19.39
N LEU A 19 -14.66 -10.89 -18.69
CA LEU A 19 -14.73 -12.30 -19.11
C LEU A 19 -15.66 -12.51 -20.31
N LYS A 20 -16.66 -11.65 -20.50
CA LYS A 20 -17.53 -11.70 -21.68
C LYS A 20 -16.81 -11.20 -22.93
N ASP A 21 -16.09 -10.09 -22.80
CA ASP A 21 -15.36 -9.47 -23.92
C ASP A 21 -14.09 -10.28 -24.27
N TYR A 22 -13.45 -10.92 -23.28
CA TYR A 22 -12.28 -11.79 -23.43
C TYR A 22 -12.46 -13.13 -22.69
N PRO A 23 -13.19 -14.09 -23.27
CA PRO A 23 -13.45 -15.41 -22.66
C PRO A 23 -12.18 -16.20 -22.32
N GLU A 24 -11.09 -15.99 -23.06
CA GLU A 24 -9.78 -16.62 -22.85
C GLU A 24 -9.17 -16.31 -21.47
N ILE A 25 -9.62 -15.24 -20.78
CA ILE A 25 -9.22 -14.94 -19.40
C ILE A 25 -9.51 -16.14 -18.48
N ALA A 26 -10.62 -16.85 -18.72
CA ALA A 26 -11.03 -18.00 -17.91
C ALA A 26 -10.07 -19.20 -18.04
N ASP A 27 -9.39 -19.33 -19.19
CA ASP A 27 -8.43 -20.39 -19.47
C ASP A 27 -7.00 -20.01 -19.03
N ILE A 28 -6.67 -18.72 -19.13
CA ILE A 28 -5.36 -18.19 -18.72
C ILE A 28 -5.23 -18.14 -17.19
N GLN A 29 -6.29 -17.73 -16.50
CA GLN A 29 -6.31 -17.67 -15.03
C GLN A 29 -6.44 -19.07 -14.43
N SER A 30 -5.87 -19.28 -13.24
CA SER A 30 -5.99 -20.56 -12.54
C SER A 30 -7.43 -20.83 -12.09
N LYS A 31 -7.79 -22.12 -11.98
CA LYS A 31 -9.12 -22.55 -11.51
C LYS A 31 -9.43 -21.90 -10.16
N GLY A 32 -10.57 -21.21 -10.08
CA GLY A 32 -11.04 -20.51 -8.87
C GLY A 32 -10.59 -19.05 -8.76
N HIS A 33 -9.72 -18.57 -9.65
CA HIS A 33 -9.12 -17.22 -9.60
C HIS A 33 -9.46 -16.38 -10.84
N LYS A 34 -10.50 -16.76 -11.59
CA LYS A 34 -10.87 -16.16 -12.88
C LYS A 34 -11.06 -14.64 -12.81
N PHE A 35 -11.52 -14.16 -11.66
CA PHE A 35 -11.80 -12.76 -11.40
C PHE A 35 -10.70 -12.05 -10.62
N ASP A 36 -9.58 -12.69 -10.30
CA ASP A 36 -8.59 -12.08 -9.43
C ASP A 36 -7.75 -11.05 -10.20
N VAL A 37 -7.51 -9.90 -9.56
CA VAL A 37 -6.44 -8.96 -9.95
C VAL A 37 -5.16 -9.37 -9.21
N GLY A 38 -4.75 -10.62 -9.45
CA GLY A 38 -3.69 -11.31 -8.72
C GLY A 38 -2.28 -10.78 -8.98
N SER A 39 -1.30 -11.29 -8.23
CA SER A 39 0.10 -10.84 -8.33
C SER A 39 0.74 -11.02 -9.71
N SER A 40 0.26 -11.98 -10.50
CA SER A 40 0.74 -12.25 -11.85
C SER A 40 -0.09 -11.58 -12.94
N ALA A 41 -1.11 -10.77 -12.62
CA ALA A 41 -2.08 -10.25 -13.58
C ALA A 41 -1.40 -9.60 -14.80
N PHE A 42 -0.39 -8.76 -14.59
CA PHE A 42 0.35 -8.10 -15.67
C PHE A 42 1.27 -9.02 -16.46
N LYS A 43 1.59 -10.22 -15.97
CA LYS A 43 2.36 -11.21 -16.75
C LYS A 43 1.44 -11.98 -17.69
N ILE A 44 0.27 -12.38 -17.19
CA ILE A 44 -0.61 -13.33 -17.89
C ILE A 44 -1.69 -12.66 -18.75
N LEU A 45 -2.05 -11.41 -18.43
CA LEU A 45 -3.13 -10.68 -19.10
C LEU A 45 -2.63 -9.39 -19.78
N LYS A 46 -1.31 -9.30 -19.97
CA LYS A 46 -0.67 -8.24 -20.75
C LYS A 46 -1.17 -8.26 -22.18
N ASP A 47 -1.41 -7.09 -22.75
CA ASP A 47 -1.87 -6.88 -24.13
C ASP A 47 -3.24 -7.51 -24.46
N ILE A 48 -3.91 -8.10 -23.45
CA ILE A 48 -5.30 -8.58 -23.53
C ILE A 48 -6.22 -7.56 -22.87
N ILE A 49 -6.02 -7.30 -21.58
CA ILE A 49 -6.79 -6.31 -20.82
C ILE A 49 -5.94 -5.31 -20.03
N TYR A 50 -4.64 -5.56 -19.91
CA TYR A 50 -3.70 -4.62 -19.30
C TYR A 50 -2.68 -4.12 -20.32
N PHE A 51 -2.55 -2.80 -20.42
CA PHE A 51 -1.72 -2.13 -21.42
C PHE A 51 -0.74 -1.15 -20.77
N GLU A 52 0.49 -1.07 -21.29
CA GLU A 52 1.49 -0.10 -20.79
C GLU A 52 1.07 1.35 -21.07
N ASP A 53 0.61 1.59 -22.29
CA ASP A 53 0.07 2.88 -22.72
C ASP A 53 -1.46 2.89 -22.66
N LYS A 54 -2.05 4.06 -22.38
CA LYS A 54 -3.50 4.22 -22.39
C LYS A 54 -4.02 3.98 -23.81
N PRO A 55 -4.90 3.00 -24.05
CA PRO A 55 -5.48 2.78 -25.36
C PRO A 55 -6.29 4.00 -25.83
N LYS A 56 -6.23 4.29 -27.13
CA LYS A 56 -6.97 5.39 -27.77
C LYS A 56 -8.32 4.88 -28.27
N THR A 57 -9.22 4.61 -27.33
CA THR A 57 -10.60 4.17 -27.62
C THR A 57 -11.59 5.02 -26.82
N ASP A 58 -12.88 4.84 -27.08
CA ASP A 58 -13.95 5.55 -26.36
C ASP A 58 -14.22 5.00 -24.94
N LYS A 59 -13.52 3.94 -24.52
CA LYS A 59 -13.66 3.39 -23.18
C LYS A 59 -12.92 4.25 -22.15
N ASP A 60 -13.46 4.30 -20.94
CA ASP A 60 -12.73 4.85 -19.79
C ASP A 60 -11.66 3.88 -19.31
N TYR A 61 -10.43 4.36 -19.14
CA TYR A 61 -9.33 3.57 -18.60
C TYR A 61 -8.82 4.15 -17.28
N VAL A 62 -8.43 3.23 -16.40
CA VAL A 62 -7.84 3.50 -15.10
C VAL A 62 -6.54 2.76 -14.93
N GLN A 63 -5.72 3.20 -13.97
CA GLN A 63 -4.42 2.59 -13.70
C GLN A 63 -4.49 1.59 -12.55
N ILE A 64 -3.79 0.48 -12.71
CA ILE A 64 -3.52 -0.49 -11.66
C ILE A 64 -2.02 -0.49 -11.40
N LEU A 65 -1.62 -0.31 -10.14
CA LEU A 65 -0.26 -0.49 -9.66
C LEU A 65 0.03 -1.98 -9.42
N GLY A 66 1.19 -2.45 -9.85
CA GLY A 66 1.60 -3.83 -9.62
C GLY A 66 3.10 -4.03 -9.75
N LEU A 67 3.54 -5.29 -9.76
CA LEU A 67 4.92 -5.67 -9.98
C LEU A 67 5.05 -6.48 -11.26
N LEU A 68 6.05 -6.14 -12.08
CA LEU A 68 6.49 -6.94 -13.21
C LEU A 68 8.01 -7.08 -13.14
N GLN A 69 8.52 -8.31 -13.09
CA GLN A 69 9.96 -8.59 -12.92
C GLN A 69 10.60 -7.83 -11.74
N SER A 70 9.89 -7.77 -10.60
CA SER A 70 10.28 -7.03 -9.39
C SER A 70 10.32 -5.50 -9.52
N ALA A 71 10.02 -4.93 -10.70
CA ALA A 71 9.85 -3.50 -10.89
C ALA A 71 8.40 -3.08 -10.66
N ARG A 72 8.20 -1.89 -10.11
CA ARG A 72 6.86 -1.28 -10.00
C ARG A 72 6.45 -0.74 -11.35
N VAL A 73 5.26 -1.13 -11.79
CA VAL A 73 4.67 -0.70 -13.05
C VAL A 73 3.21 -0.31 -12.84
N ARG A 74 2.71 0.57 -13.71
CA ARG A 74 1.30 0.93 -13.80
C ARG A 74 0.79 0.58 -15.18
N TYR A 75 -0.22 -0.28 -15.23
CA TYR A 75 -0.85 -0.66 -16.49
C TYR A 75 -2.28 -0.12 -16.52
N TRP A 76 -2.73 0.23 -17.72
CA TRP A 76 -4.08 0.69 -18.00
C TRP A 76 -5.00 -0.48 -18.23
N ILE A 77 -6.20 -0.41 -17.66
CA ILE A 77 -7.30 -1.34 -17.87
C ILE A 77 -8.60 -0.57 -18.01
N ALA A 78 -9.53 -1.07 -18.81
CA ALA A 78 -10.84 -0.46 -18.96
C ALA A 78 -11.58 -0.50 -17.61
N LYS A 79 -12.22 0.61 -17.23
CA LYS A 79 -12.84 0.75 -15.89
C LYS A 79 -14.01 -0.22 -15.69
N ASP A 80 -14.74 -0.51 -16.75
CA ASP A 80 -15.84 -1.50 -16.79
C ASP A 80 -15.36 -2.94 -16.54
N TYR A 81 -14.07 -3.23 -16.74
CA TYR A 81 -13.47 -4.54 -16.46
C TYR A 81 -13.13 -4.75 -14.99
N LEU A 82 -13.37 -3.77 -14.11
CA LEU A 82 -13.02 -3.84 -12.70
C LEU A 82 -14.23 -3.69 -11.78
N ILE A 83 -14.34 -4.60 -10.82
CA ILE A 83 -15.09 -4.42 -9.58
C ILE A 83 -14.12 -3.82 -8.55
N THR A 84 -14.48 -2.65 -8.02
CA THR A 84 -13.58 -1.86 -7.17
C THR A 84 -14.21 -1.55 -5.80
N PRO A 85 -13.40 -1.47 -4.73
CA PRO A 85 -13.86 -1.01 -3.42
C PRO A 85 -14.11 0.51 -3.44
N GLU A 86 -14.79 1.03 -2.42
CA GLU A 86 -15.00 2.48 -2.25
C GLU A 86 -13.68 3.27 -2.24
N SER A 87 -12.65 2.72 -1.60
CA SER A 87 -11.30 3.32 -1.52
C SER A 87 -10.65 3.56 -2.89
N PHE A 88 -11.12 2.91 -3.96
CA PHE A 88 -10.67 3.18 -5.32
C PHE A 88 -10.93 4.64 -5.75
N TYR A 89 -12.03 5.22 -5.31
CA TYR A 89 -12.45 6.58 -5.68
C TYR A 89 -11.87 7.69 -4.80
N LYS A 90 -11.01 7.32 -3.85
CA LYS A 90 -10.42 8.21 -2.84
C LYS A 90 -8.90 8.19 -2.92
N TYR A 91 -8.21 8.99 -2.13
CA TYR A 91 -6.77 8.84 -1.95
C TYR A 91 -6.46 7.69 -0.99
N LYS A 92 -5.32 7.03 -1.17
CA LYS A 92 -4.84 5.96 -0.27
C LYS A 92 -3.31 5.89 -0.28
N VAL A 93 -2.73 5.12 0.62
CA VAL A 93 -1.30 4.77 0.56
C VAL A 93 -1.16 3.30 0.23
N PHE A 94 -0.53 2.98 -0.90
CA PHE A 94 -0.14 1.62 -1.25
C PHE A 94 1.16 1.23 -0.55
N ILE A 95 1.16 0.08 0.12
CA ILE A 95 2.37 -0.54 0.67
C ILE A 95 2.60 -1.91 0.03
N PRO A 96 3.85 -2.33 -0.23
CA PRO A 96 4.12 -3.68 -0.68
C PRO A 96 3.60 -4.70 0.34
N LYS A 97 2.81 -5.68 -0.12
CA LYS A 97 2.30 -6.78 0.70
C LYS A 97 3.43 -7.62 1.28
N SER A 98 4.56 -7.72 0.57
CA SER A 98 5.76 -8.36 1.09
C SER A 98 6.97 -7.46 0.84
N GLY A 99 7.90 -7.47 1.78
CA GLY A 99 9.15 -6.73 1.68
C GLY A 99 9.70 -6.43 3.07
N GLY A 100 11.04 -6.40 3.17
CA GLY A 100 11.74 -6.29 4.45
C GLY A 100 11.57 -7.54 5.33
N SER A 101 12.55 -7.88 6.16
CA SER A 101 12.43 -8.98 7.13
C SER A 101 13.51 -8.89 8.20
N GLY A 102 13.24 -9.52 9.34
CA GLY A 102 14.13 -9.57 10.50
C GLY A 102 13.56 -8.79 11.67
N ALA A 103 13.85 -9.25 12.89
CA ALA A 103 13.46 -8.52 14.08
C ALA A 103 14.30 -7.24 14.21
N ILE A 104 13.71 -6.18 14.75
CA ILE A 104 14.45 -4.95 15.06
C ILE A 104 15.50 -5.30 16.12
N GLY A 105 16.75 -4.90 15.88
CA GLY A 105 17.86 -5.14 16.80
C GLY A 105 18.69 -6.39 16.51
N GLU A 106 18.24 -7.33 15.67
CA GLU A 106 19.07 -8.47 15.24
C GLU A 106 20.19 -8.08 14.26
N LYS A 107 19.97 -6.99 13.52
CA LYS A 107 20.94 -6.39 12.60
C LYS A 107 21.05 -4.91 12.89
N GLU A 108 22.19 -4.31 12.57
CA GLU A 108 22.44 -2.87 12.76
C GLU A 108 21.47 -1.97 11.99
N SER A 109 20.71 -2.52 11.04
CA SER A 109 19.80 -1.73 10.22
C SER A 109 18.74 -2.59 9.53
N THR A 110 17.53 -2.61 10.09
CA THR A 110 16.41 -3.41 9.56
C THR A 110 15.54 -2.58 8.61
N VAL A 111 15.45 -3.01 7.35
CA VAL A 111 14.42 -2.51 6.42
C VAL A 111 13.14 -3.29 6.69
N LEU A 112 12.11 -2.59 7.17
CA LEU A 112 10.86 -3.22 7.58
C LEU A 112 9.85 -3.32 6.44
N ILE A 113 9.71 -2.30 5.60
CA ILE A 113 8.78 -2.33 4.47
C ILE A 113 9.46 -1.79 3.22
N GLY A 114 8.98 -2.22 2.04
CA GLY A 114 9.35 -1.54 0.80
C GLY A 114 8.63 -0.19 0.67
N GLU A 115 9.10 0.64 -0.25
CA GLU A 115 8.69 2.05 -0.38
C GLU A 115 7.15 2.22 -0.53
N PRO A 116 6.46 2.95 0.36
CA PRO A 116 5.04 3.23 0.17
C PRO A 116 4.81 4.23 -0.98
N VAL A 117 3.63 4.22 -1.60
CA VAL A 117 3.28 5.13 -2.71
C VAL A 117 1.87 5.67 -2.50
N ILE A 118 1.64 6.95 -2.79
CA ILE A 118 0.28 7.49 -2.80
C ILE A 118 -0.48 6.92 -4.01
N GLY A 119 -1.66 6.38 -3.73
CA GLY A 119 -2.66 6.06 -4.73
C GLY A 119 -3.65 7.21 -4.88
N ILE A 120 -3.91 7.62 -6.11
CA ILE A 120 -4.87 8.69 -6.42
C ILE A 120 -6.30 8.14 -6.63
N PRO A 121 -7.34 9.00 -6.65
CA PRO A 121 -8.66 8.58 -7.09
C PRO A 121 -8.62 7.92 -8.47
N ASN A 122 -9.36 6.83 -8.62
CA ASN A 122 -9.39 5.97 -9.80
C ASN A 122 -8.07 5.23 -10.10
N GLU A 123 -7.23 5.01 -9.08
CA GLU A 123 -6.08 4.12 -9.13
C GLU A 123 -6.28 2.94 -8.17
N GLY A 124 -6.04 1.73 -8.68
CA GLY A 124 -6.08 0.48 -7.91
C GLY A 124 -4.72 -0.21 -7.86
N ALA A 125 -4.66 -1.41 -7.31
CA ALA A 125 -3.43 -2.20 -7.27
C ALA A 125 -3.70 -3.71 -7.37
N THR A 126 -2.70 -4.47 -7.81
CA THR A 126 -2.74 -5.93 -7.73
C THR A 126 -2.50 -6.41 -6.29
N GLU A 127 -2.68 -7.71 -6.06
CA GLU A 127 -2.47 -8.34 -4.74
C GLU A 127 -1.03 -8.24 -4.19
N THR A 128 -0.08 -7.69 -4.96
CA THR A 128 1.26 -7.40 -4.47
C THR A 128 1.32 -6.18 -3.55
N PHE A 129 0.24 -5.39 -3.47
CA PHE A 129 0.11 -4.24 -2.59
C PHE A 129 -1.09 -4.37 -1.65
N LEU A 130 -0.99 -3.70 -0.51
CA LEU A 130 -2.10 -3.39 0.38
C LEU A 130 -2.39 -1.89 0.27
N SER A 131 -3.63 -1.48 0.53
CA SER A 131 -3.99 -0.06 0.63
C SER A 131 -4.21 0.32 2.09
N ILE A 132 -3.71 1.48 2.49
CA ILE A 132 -3.94 2.09 3.80
C ILE A 132 -4.80 3.32 3.60
N GLY A 133 -5.94 3.36 4.28
CA GLY A 133 -6.83 4.51 4.34
C GLY A 133 -7.78 4.62 3.16
N THR A 134 -8.66 5.61 3.29
CA THR A 134 -9.66 6.04 2.32
C THR A 134 -9.81 7.53 2.56
N PHE A 135 -8.85 8.29 2.04
CA PHE A 135 -8.63 9.70 2.37
C PHE A 135 -9.35 10.60 1.38
N GLU A 136 -9.96 11.66 1.89
CA GLU A 136 -10.72 12.61 1.08
C GLU A 136 -9.79 13.52 0.29
N THR A 137 -8.64 13.86 0.88
CA THR A 137 -7.69 14.81 0.31
C THR A 137 -6.32 14.20 0.07
N GLU A 138 -5.58 14.77 -0.89
CA GLU A 138 -4.18 14.42 -1.11
C GLU A 138 -3.32 14.74 0.13
N GLY A 139 -3.68 15.78 0.88
CA GLY A 139 -2.99 16.19 2.12
C GLY A 139 -3.05 15.14 3.21
N GLU A 140 -4.22 14.52 3.42
CA GLU A 140 -4.39 13.39 4.34
C GLU A 140 -3.53 12.19 3.92
N ALA A 141 -3.54 11.85 2.63
CA ALA A 141 -2.72 10.74 2.12
C ALA A 141 -1.21 11.01 2.23
N LYS A 142 -0.77 12.26 2.02
CA LYS A 142 0.62 12.70 2.26
C LYS A 142 1.00 12.61 3.74
N SER A 143 0.11 12.98 4.64
CA SER A 143 0.31 12.88 6.09
C SER A 143 0.44 11.41 6.52
N ALA A 144 -0.47 10.56 6.05
CA ALA A 144 -0.40 9.12 6.24
C ALA A 144 0.88 8.52 5.64
N LEU A 145 1.29 8.95 4.45
CA LEU A 145 2.54 8.51 3.83
C LEU A 145 3.76 8.81 4.73
N LYS A 146 3.87 10.05 5.22
CA LYS A 146 4.94 10.47 6.14
C LYS A 146 4.93 9.62 7.42
N TYR A 147 3.75 9.38 7.99
CA TYR A 147 3.60 8.54 9.18
C TYR A 147 4.12 7.12 8.94
N ILE A 148 3.73 6.49 7.83
CA ILE A 148 4.11 5.11 7.49
C ILE A 148 5.62 4.99 7.20
N LYS A 149 6.25 6.04 6.65
CA LYS A 149 7.70 6.12 6.46
C LYS A 149 8.47 6.38 7.77
N GLY A 150 7.84 7.02 8.75
CA GLY A 150 8.42 7.32 10.06
C GLY A 150 8.99 6.11 10.79
N LYS A 151 10.07 6.33 11.54
CA LYS A 151 10.70 5.29 12.35
C LYS A 151 9.78 4.82 13.47
N PHE A 152 8.96 5.71 14.02
CA PHE A 152 7.99 5.36 15.06
C PHE A 152 7.01 4.27 14.57
N ALA A 153 6.28 4.53 13.48
CA ALA A 153 5.27 3.60 12.96
C ALA A 153 5.89 2.26 12.55
N ARG A 154 7.08 2.30 11.94
CA ARG A 154 7.81 1.09 11.54
C ARG A 154 8.31 0.32 12.76
N THR A 155 8.76 0.98 13.83
CA THR A 155 9.10 0.29 15.10
C THR A 155 7.91 -0.48 15.64
N MET A 156 6.74 0.15 15.69
CA MET A 156 5.50 -0.49 16.14
C MET A 156 5.08 -1.66 15.24
N LEU A 157 5.31 -1.56 13.93
CA LEU A 157 5.09 -2.66 12.98
C LEU A 157 6.03 -3.84 13.26
N GLY A 158 7.30 -3.54 13.60
CA GLY A 158 8.33 -4.54 13.90
C GLY A 158 8.00 -5.47 15.06
N ILE A 159 7.08 -5.07 15.96
CA ILE A 159 6.62 -5.91 17.08
C ILE A 159 6.01 -7.23 16.58
N LEU A 160 5.23 -7.19 15.49
CA LEU A 160 4.57 -8.38 14.93
C LEU A 160 5.20 -8.86 13.63
N LYS A 161 5.98 -8.01 12.96
CA LYS A 161 6.56 -8.28 11.65
C LYS A 161 7.87 -9.06 11.76
N ILE A 162 7.72 -10.37 11.96
CA ILE A 162 8.85 -11.33 11.99
C ILE A 162 9.22 -11.79 10.56
N THR A 163 8.23 -11.97 9.69
CA THR A 163 8.40 -12.46 8.32
C THR A 163 8.29 -11.33 7.29
N GLN A 164 8.54 -11.65 6.01
CA GLN A 164 8.42 -10.68 4.91
C GLN A 164 7.00 -10.16 4.66
N ASP A 165 5.99 -10.88 5.12
CA ASP A 165 4.59 -10.53 4.88
C ASP A 165 4.14 -9.32 5.73
N ASN A 166 3.34 -8.44 5.13
CA ASN A 166 2.86 -7.17 5.69
C ASN A 166 1.35 -7.17 5.91
N THR A 167 0.73 -8.35 6.11
CA THR A 167 -0.72 -8.48 6.31
C THR A 167 -1.26 -7.49 7.35
N ARG A 168 -2.55 -7.17 7.21
CA ARG A 168 -3.29 -6.27 8.11
C ARG A 168 -2.97 -6.51 9.60
N ASP A 169 -2.91 -7.77 10.01
CA ASP A 169 -2.71 -8.15 11.42
C ASP A 169 -1.34 -7.73 11.97
N LYS A 170 -0.33 -7.56 11.10
CA LYS A 170 0.99 -7.05 11.49
C LYS A 170 0.94 -5.58 11.95
N TRP A 171 -0.07 -4.84 11.52
CA TRP A 171 -0.29 -3.43 11.87
C TRP A 171 -1.18 -3.26 13.11
N LYS A 172 -1.45 -4.34 13.88
CA LYS A 172 -2.33 -4.30 15.05
C LYS A 172 -1.86 -3.34 16.13
N TYR A 173 -0.55 -3.19 16.33
CA TYR A 173 0.01 -2.31 17.37
C TYR A 173 0.45 -0.95 16.85
N VAL A 174 0.28 -0.67 15.56
CA VAL A 174 0.61 0.65 15.01
C VAL A 174 -0.56 1.61 15.31
N PRO A 175 -0.37 2.65 16.15
CA PRO A 175 -1.45 3.54 16.53
C PRO A 175 -2.02 4.32 15.33
N LEU A 176 -3.35 4.43 15.24
CA LEU A 176 -3.96 5.26 14.20
C LEU A 176 -3.85 6.73 14.61
N GLN A 177 -3.35 7.59 13.73
CA GLN A 177 -3.35 9.05 13.94
C GLN A 177 -4.52 9.70 13.20
N ASP A 178 -4.84 10.93 13.60
CA ASP A 178 -5.62 11.84 12.76
C ASP A 178 -4.68 12.39 11.67
N PHE A 179 -5.07 12.24 10.41
CA PHE A 179 -4.29 12.72 9.26
C PHE A 179 -4.89 14.00 8.65
N THR A 180 -5.97 14.52 9.25
CA THR A 180 -6.62 15.76 8.82
C THR A 180 -5.86 16.99 9.34
N SER A 181 -6.28 18.18 8.90
CA SER A 181 -5.74 19.46 9.40
C SER A 181 -6.03 19.71 10.88
N ASN A 182 -6.92 18.95 11.50
CA ASN A 182 -7.29 19.09 12.92
C ASN A 182 -6.44 18.21 13.86
N SER A 183 -5.47 17.48 13.29
CA SER A 183 -4.55 16.62 14.00
C SER A 183 -3.74 17.36 15.07
N ASP A 184 -3.43 16.66 16.17
CA ASP A 184 -2.50 17.11 17.20
C ASP A 184 -1.03 17.04 16.75
N ILE A 185 -0.74 16.27 15.70
CA ILE A 185 0.55 16.21 15.01
C ILE A 185 0.59 17.23 13.87
N ASP A 186 1.64 18.05 13.84
CA ASP A 186 1.93 18.93 12.71
C ASP A 186 2.57 18.14 11.55
N TRP A 187 1.72 17.73 10.61
CA TRP A 187 2.11 16.98 9.41
C TRP A 187 2.84 17.81 8.35
N SER A 188 2.93 19.14 8.51
CA SER A 188 3.70 19.98 7.59
C SER A 188 5.21 19.75 7.71
N LYS A 189 5.66 19.24 8.86
CA LYS A 189 7.07 19.02 9.20
C LYS A 189 7.71 17.86 8.45
N SER A 190 9.04 17.77 8.56
CA SER A 190 9.80 16.62 8.05
C SER A 190 9.50 15.34 8.83
N ILE A 191 9.79 14.16 8.25
CA ILE A 191 9.56 12.87 8.92
C ILE A 191 10.30 12.80 10.28
N PRO A 192 11.58 13.20 10.42
CA PRO A 192 12.25 13.20 11.72
C PRO A 192 11.56 14.08 12.76
N GLU A 193 11.10 15.28 12.37
CA GLU A 193 10.37 16.16 13.28
C GLU A 193 9.00 15.60 13.68
N ILE A 194 8.32 14.88 12.76
CA ILE A 194 7.08 14.16 13.05
C ILE A 194 7.33 13.00 14.02
N ASP A 195 8.40 12.22 13.81
CA ASP A 195 8.80 11.15 14.73
C ASP A 195 9.06 11.71 16.14
N GLN A 196 9.73 12.86 16.27
CA GLN A 196 9.91 13.53 17.57
C GLN A 196 8.59 13.95 18.24
N GLN A 197 7.60 14.41 17.47
CA GLN A 197 6.26 14.69 18.00
C GLN A 197 5.58 13.41 18.51
N LEU A 198 5.71 12.31 17.76
CA LEU A 198 5.15 11.00 18.14
C LEU A 198 5.84 10.43 19.38
N TYR A 199 7.15 10.52 19.49
CA TYR A 199 7.88 10.05 20.68
C TYR A 199 7.39 10.76 21.94
N ARG A 200 7.18 12.09 21.88
CA ARG A 200 6.60 12.86 22.99
C ARG A 200 5.16 12.46 23.27
N LYS A 201 4.33 12.34 22.23
CA LYS A 201 2.91 11.96 22.34
C LYS A 201 2.73 10.61 23.05
N TYR A 202 3.59 9.65 22.78
CA TYR A 202 3.53 8.30 23.36
C TYR A 202 4.44 8.11 24.58
N GLY A 203 5.11 9.17 25.05
CA GLY A 203 5.89 9.15 26.29
C GLY A 203 7.13 8.26 26.25
N LEU A 204 7.80 8.16 25.09
CA LEU A 204 9.01 7.36 24.95
C LEU A 204 10.16 7.96 25.77
N SER A 205 10.90 7.08 26.43
CA SER A 205 12.14 7.40 27.14
C SER A 205 13.29 7.67 26.16
N LYS A 206 14.37 8.26 26.67
CA LYS A 206 15.58 8.53 25.89
C LYS A 206 16.19 7.25 25.31
N ASP A 207 16.24 6.18 26.10
CA ASP A 207 16.80 4.89 25.67
C ASP A 207 15.96 4.25 24.55
N GLU A 208 14.63 4.35 24.62
CA GLU A 208 13.74 3.87 23.56
C GLU A 208 13.90 4.68 22.27
N ILE A 209 14.00 6.01 22.39
CA ILE A 209 14.24 6.88 21.23
C ILE A 209 15.58 6.52 20.58
N ASP A 210 16.65 6.38 21.37
CA ASP A 210 17.97 6.07 20.85
C ASP A 210 18.01 4.70 20.17
N PHE A 211 17.34 3.71 20.75
CA PHE A 211 17.17 2.40 20.11
C PHE A 211 16.47 2.50 18.75
N ILE A 212 15.37 3.27 18.65
CA ILE A 212 14.65 3.46 17.38
C ILE A 212 15.54 4.15 16.36
N GLU A 213 16.20 5.24 16.77
CA GLU A 213 17.02 6.05 15.88
C GLU A 213 18.23 5.26 15.33
N GLU A 214 18.82 4.40 16.17
CA GLU A 214 19.95 3.54 15.80
C GLU A 214 19.51 2.36 14.93
N LYS A 215 18.46 1.62 15.31
CA LYS A 215 18.12 0.33 14.68
C LYS A 215 17.25 0.45 13.43
N VAL A 216 16.49 1.55 13.29
CA VAL A 216 15.56 1.73 12.18
C VAL A 216 16.12 2.72 11.18
N LYS A 217 16.40 2.23 9.95
CA LYS A 217 16.89 3.07 8.85
C LYS A 217 15.86 4.13 8.46
N THR A 218 16.32 5.34 8.19
CA THR A 218 15.50 6.40 7.58
C THR A 218 14.98 5.95 6.21
N MET A 219 13.75 6.38 5.90
CA MET A 219 13.17 6.30 4.57
C MET A 219 12.92 7.73 4.10
N GLU A 220 13.32 8.03 2.87
CA GLU A 220 13.03 9.29 2.19
C GLU A 220 11.61 9.27 1.63
#